data_AF-A0A1V4Y2D5-F1
#
_entry.id   AF-A0A1V4Y2D5-F1
#
_cell.length_a   1.000
_cell.length_b   1.000
_cell.length_c   1.000
_cell.angle_alpha   90.00
_cell.angle_beta   90.00
_cell.angle_gamma   90.00
#
_symmetry.space_group_name_H-M   'P 1'
#
loop_
_entity.id
_entity.type
_entity.pdbx_description
1 polymer ?
#
loop_
_entity_poly.entity_id
_entity_poly.type
_entity_poly.pdbx_seq_one_letter_code
_entity_poly.pdbx_strand_id
1 'polypeptide(L)'
;MKQKNKMVIVVVLLAFLTMPAVANAVSYGFHQITSNGNAFIANQLGVDVLDAGAGLVEFRFSNAGPVSSSITDIYFDDGTLLGIASIAAGPGVAFSAPANPGDLPGGDSITPGFETTKGFSADSDAPIMLNGANPGEYVSIFFNLINGKTYTDTIAALAQGTGEGSLRIGLHVQSIGTAGGSESYVNDPNPVPEPATLLLLGLGLAGIAGVRRRIRK
;
A
#
# COMPACT_ATOMS: atom_id res chain seq x y z
N MET A 1 -15.75 3.55 61.70
CA MET A 1 -14.73 3.94 60.70
C MET A 1 -14.72 2.89 59.59
N LYS A 2 -15.35 3.14 58.43
CA LYS A 2 -15.33 2.22 57.27
C LYS A 2 -14.97 3.02 56.02
N GLN A 3 -13.88 2.59 55.40
CA GLN A 3 -13.10 3.26 54.36
C GLN A 3 -13.87 3.27 53.03
N LYS A 4 -13.86 4.42 52.34
CA LYS A 4 -14.50 4.64 51.04
C LYS A 4 -13.63 4.03 49.93
N ASN A 5 -14.07 2.93 49.32
CA ASN A 5 -13.47 2.45 48.06
C ASN A 5 -14.16 3.11 46.87
N LYS A 6 -13.70 4.31 46.50
CA LYS A 6 -14.10 5.02 45.27
C LYS A 6 -12.86 5.40 44.45
N MET A 7 -12.02 4.46 44.02
CA MET A 7 -10.91 4.83 43.12
C MET A 7 -10.22 3.65 42.43
N VAL A 8 -10.89 2.92 41.53
CA VAL A 8 -10.18 1.97 40.62
C VAL A 8 -10.61 2.04 39.15
N ILE A 9 -11.72 2.70 38.78
CA ILE A 9 -12.20 2.65 37.38
C ILE A 9 -12.03 4.02 36.69
N VAL A 10 -10.80 4.42 36.37
CA VAL A 10 -10.54 5.54 35.42
C VAL A 10 -9.35 5.27 34.48
N VAL A 11 -8.42 4.36 34.79
CA VAL A 11 -7.14 4.27 34.05
C VAL A 11 -7.26 3.62 32.64
N VAL A 12 -8.33 2.89 32.33
CA VAL A 12 -8.46 2.21 31.01
C VAL A 12 -9.00 3.10 29.89
N LEU A 13 -9.58 4.28 30.18
CA LEU A 13 -10.17 5.14 29.13
C LEU A 13 -9.22 6.19 28.54
N LEU A 14 -8.11 6.53 29.21
CA LEU A 14 -7.20 7.59 28.75
C LEU A 14 -6.12 7.10 27.77
N ALA A 15 -5.92 5.78 27.63
CA ALA A 15 -4.96 5.21 26.69
C ALA A 15 -5.45 5.16 25.22
N PHE A 16 -6.69 5.59 24.96
CA PHE A 16 -7.27 5.65 23.61
C PHE A 16 -7.20 7.04 22.95
N LEU A 17 -6.62 8.05 23.61
CA LEU A 17 -6.59 9.44 23.11
C LEU A 17 -5.40 9.76 22.18
N THR A 18 -4.58 8.77 21.85
CA THR A 18 -3.53 8.90 20.82
C THR A 18 -3.72 7.83 19.75
N MET A 19 -4.93 7.74 19.18
CA MET A 19 -5.04 7.07 17.89
C MET A 19 -4.51 8.07 16.85
N PRO A 20 -3.46 7.72 16.06
CA PRO A 20 -3.10 8.54 14.92
C PRO A 20 -4.36 8.72 14.07
N ALA A 21 -4.58 9.95 13.57
CA ALA A 21 -5.65 10.20 12.63
C ALA A 21 -5.57 9.14 11.53
N VAL A 22 -6.67 8.43 11.30
CA VAL A 22 -6.72 7.43 10.22
C VAL A 22 -6.56 8.24 8.94
N ALA A 23 -5.38 8.19 8.32
CA ALA A 23 -5.21 8.73 6.99
C ALA A 23 -6.18 8.00 6.06
N ASN A 24 -6.89 8.72 5.19
CA ASN A 24 -7.70 8.08 4.16
C ASN A 24 -6.76 7.22 3.32
N ALA A 25 -6.99 5.91 3.33
CA ALA A 25 -6.18 4.94 2.63
C ALA A 25 -7.11 4.11 1.73
N VAL A 26 -6.73 3.95 0.47
CA VAL A 26 -7.42 3.06 -0.47
C VAL A 26 -6.42 1.99 -0.90
N SER A 27 -6.77 0.74 -0.63
CA SER A 27 -5.90 -0.41 -0.94
C SER A 27 -6.21 -0.96 -2.32
N TYR A 28 -5.16 -1.32 -3.07
CA TYR A 28 -5.28 -2.00 -4.36
C TYR A 28 -4.48 -3.31 -4.35
N GLY A 29 -5.05 -4.31 -5.03
CA GLY A 29 -4.39 -5.56 -5.34
C GLY A 29 -3.65 -5.50 -6.66
N PHE A 30 -3.05 -6.61 -7.06
CA PHE A 30 -2.31 -6.75 -8.29
C PHE A 30 -2.75 -8.01 -9.06
N HIS A 31 -2.58 -7.97 -10.38
CA HIS A 31 -2.65 -9.13 -11.25
C HIS A 31 -1.32 -9.33 -12.00
N GLN A 32 -1.00 -10.59 -12.28
CA GLN A 32 0.25 -10.97 -12.94
C GLN A 32 0.15 -10.71 -14.46
N ILE A 33 1.20 -10.14 -15.05
CA ILE A 33 1.26 -9.85 -16.49
C ILE A 33 2.27 -10.71 -17.25
N THR A 34 3.21 -11.35 -16.56
CA THR A 34 4.15 -12.34 -17.13
C THR A 34 3.79 -13.75 -16.69
N SER A 35 4.39 -14.78 -17.31
CA SER A 35 4.22 -16.17 -16.89
C SER A 35 5.51 -16.95 -17.12
N ASN A 36 6.50 -16.72 -16.26
CA ASN A 36 7.82 -17.34 -16.31
C ASN A 36 7.90 -18.67 -15.54
N GLY A 37 6.76 -19.21 -15.09
CA GLY A 37 6.66 -20.52 -14.44
C GLY A 37 6.82 -20.50 -12.92
N ASN A 38 6.70 -19.33 -12.29
CA ASN A 38 6.77 -19.18 -10.84
C ASN A 38 5.43 -19.41 -10.14
N ALA A 39 5.45 -19.52 -8.81
CA ALA A 39 4.23 -19.58 -8.02
C ALA A 39 3.43 -18.27 -8.15
N PHE A 40 2.10 -18.39 -8.25
CA PHE A 40 1.21 -17.22 -8.29
C PHE A 40 1.11 -16.59 -6.89
N ILE A 41 1.57 -15.33 -6.78
CA ILE A 41 1.67 -14.60 -5.51
C ILE A 41 0.93 -13.25 -5.53
N ALA A 42 0.07 -12.99 -6.50
CA ALA A 42 -0.58 -11.67 -6.60
C ALA A 42 -1.44 -11.34 -5.36
N ASN A 43 -1.96 -12.36 -4.69
CA ASN A 43 -2.77 -12.23 -3.46
C ASN A 43 -1.97 -11.82 -2.21
N GLN A 44 -0.64 -11.80 -2.26
CA GLN A 44 0.20 -11.32 -1.16
C GLN A 44 0.82 -9.95 -1.42
N LEU A 45 0.63 -9.41 -2.61
CA LEU A 45 1.12 -8.09 -2.99
C LEU A 45 -0.01 -7.09 -2.81
N GLY A 46 0.30 -5.91 -2.29
CA GLY A 46 -0.68 -4.85 -2.13
C GLY A 46 -0.04 -3.48 -2.04
N VAL A 47 -0.82 -2.47 -2.40
CA VAL A 47 -0.44 -1.06 -2.22
C VAL A 47 -1.57 -0.33 -1.52
N ASP A 48 -1.22 0.37 -0.44
CA ASP A 48 -2.10 1.35 0.19
C ASP A 48 -1.77 2.73 -0.36
N VAL A 49 -2.79 3.45 -0.81
CA VAL A 49 -2.66 4.81 -1.32
C VAL A 49 -3.24 5.77 -0.30
N LEU A 50 -2.37 6.56 0.35
CA LEU A 50 -2.73 7.42 1.47
C LEU A 50 -2.62 8.90 1.11
N ASP A 51 -3.54 9.71 1.63
CA ASP A 51 -3.42 11.16 1.61
C ASP A 51 -2.34 11.59 2.63
N ALA A 52 -1.17 11.98 2.12
CA ALA A 52 -0.06 12.46 2.94
C ALA A 52 -0.14 13.97 3.24
N GLY A 53 -1.19 14.64 2.74
CA GLY A 53 -1.39 16.08 2.89
C GLY A 53 -0.40 16.92 2.08
N ALA A 54 -0.56 18.25 2.11
CA ALA A 54 0.35 19.21 1.48
C ALA A 54 0.61 18.97 -0.03
N GLY A 55 -0.34 18.36 -0.75
CA GLY A 55 -0.17 18.01 -2.17
C GLY A 55 0.69 16.77 -2.41
N LEU A 56 0.86 15.92 -1.39
CA LEU A 56 1.55 14.64 -1.45
C LEU A 56 0.56 13.49 -1.39
N VAL A 57 0.91 12.41 -2.09
CA VAL A 57 0.29 11.10 -1.96
C VAL A 57 1.37 10.08 -1.59
N GLU A 58 1.06 9.18 -0.67
CA GLU A 58 1.91 8.05 -0.30
C GLU A 58 1.40 6.78 -0.98
N PHE A 59 2.29 6.05 -1.64
CA PHE A 59 2.07 4.68 -2.08
C PHE A 59 2.89 3.75 -1.21
N ARG A 60 2.23 3.02 -0.30
CA ARG A 60 2.88 2.06 0.58
C ARG A 60 2.68 0.65 0.05
N PHE A 61 3.75 0.07 -0.47
CA PHE A 61 3.80 -1.27 -1.02
C PHE A 61 4.09 -2.28 0.06
N SER A 62 3.40 -3.41 0.03
CA SER A 62 3.56 -4.48 1.01
C SER A 62 3.56 -5.85 0.35
N ASN A 63 4.31 -6.76 0.96
CA ASN A 63 4.34 -8.17 0.63
C ASN A 63 3.92 -8.96 1.89
N ALA A 64 2.68 -9.44 1.99
CA ALA A 64 2.09 -9.93 3.24
C ALA A 64 1.95 -11.47 3.34
N GLY A 65 2.41 -12.20 2.31
CA GLY A 65 2.11 -13.62 2.16
C GLY A 65 3.26 -14.54 2.53
N PRO A 66 2.99 -15.85 2.65
CA PRO A 66 3.97 -16.80 3.16
C PRO A 66 4.99 -17.24 2.10
N VAL A 67 4.76 -16.96 0.82
CA VAL A 67 5.68 -17.38 -0.25
C VAL A 67 6.86 -16.41 -0.26
N SER A 68 8.07 -16.95 -0.16
CA SER A 68 9.31 -16.20 -0.34
C SER A 68 9.27 -15.45 -1.67
N SER A 69 9.47 -14.14 -1.64
CA SER A 69 9.50 -13.26 -2.81
C SER A 69 10.01 -11.89 -2.37
N SER A 70 10.48 -11.05 -3.29
CA SER A 70 10.94 -9.71 -2.96
C SER A 70 10.43 -8.74 -4.02
N ILE A 71 9.65 -7.73 -3.61
CA ILE A 71 9.34 -6.61 -4.51
C ILE A 71 10.64 -5.84 -4.68
N THR A 72 11.23 -5.91 -5.86
CA THR A 72 12.54 -5.29 -6.13
C THR A 72 12.41 -4.02 -6.92
N ASP A 73 11.34 -3.85 -7.70
CA ASP A 73 11.17 -2.69 -8.56
C ASP A 73 9.71 -2.26 -8.58
N ILE A 74 9.49 -0.95 -8.57
CA ILE A 74 8.17 -0.32 -8.60
C ILE A 74 8.17 0.72 -9.72
N TYR A 75 7.12 0.72 -10.53
CA TYR A 75 6.97 1.57 -11.70
C TYR A 75 5.60 2.25 -11.68
N PHE A 76 5.52 3.47 -12.19
CA PHE A 76 4.26 4.20 -12.35
C PHE A 76 4.10 4.65 -13.79
N ASP A 77 2.88 4.54 -14.30
CA ASP A 77 2.50 4.86 -15.66
C ASP A 77 1.36 5.88 -15.66
N ASP A 78 1.69 7.09 -16.13
CA ASP A 78 0.84 8.26 -16.35
C ASP A 78 0.03 8.70 -15.10
N GLY A 79 -0.79 9.74 -15.22
CA GLY A 79 -1.77 10.14 -14.23
C GLY A 79 -1.51 11.48 -13.55
N THR A 80 -1.76 11.56 -12.24
CA THR A 80 -1.79 12.84 -11.50
C THR A 80 -0.46 13.24 -10.86
N LEU A 81 0.59 12.44 -11.07
CA LEU A 81 1.86 12.52 -10.35
C LEU A 81 2.82 13.50 -11.04
N LEU A 82 3.56 14.28 -10.26
CA LEU A 82 4.55 15.25 -10.75
C LEU A 82 5.99 14.73 -10.60
N GLY A 83 6.27 14.00 -9.52
CA GLY A 83 7.59 13.43 -9.27
C GLY A 83 7.73 12.86 -7.87
N ILE A 84 8.64 11.89 -7.73
CA ILE A 84 8.97 11.28 -6.44
C ILE A 84 9.55 12.37 -5.53
N ALA A 85 8.86 12.63 -4.42
CA ALA A 85 9.28 13.57 -3.39
C ALA A 85 10.30 12.92 -2.44
N SER A 86 10.03 11.68 -2.04
CA SER A 86 10.89 10.90 -1.16
C SER A 86 10.52 9.42 -1.20
N ILE A 87 11.44 8.59 -0.71
CA ILE A 87 11.22 7.16 -0.45
C ILE A 87 11.50 6.94 1.03
N ALA A 88 10.60 6.24 1.71
CA ALA A 88 10.79 5.79 3.09
C ALA A 88 10.59 4.28 3.14
N ALA A 89 11.50 3.58 3.80
CA ALA A 89 11.51 2.12 3.83
C ALA A 89 11.44 1.61 5.27
N GLY A 90 10.81 0.45 5.45
CA GLY A 90 10.88 -0.30 6.71
C GLY A 90 12.30 -0.84 6.99
N PRO A 91 12.55 -1.37 8.20
CA PRO A 91 13.81 -2.07 8.48
C PRO A 91 14.05 -3.21 7.48
N GLY A 92 15.26 -3.34 6.96
CA GLY A 92 15.61 -4.38 5.99
C GLY A 92 15.38 -3.98 4.53
N VAL A 93 14.67 -2.88 4.28
CA VAL A 93 14.32 -2.41 2.93
C VAL A 93 15.12 -1.16 2.58
N ALA A 94 15.67 -1.09 1.37
CA ALA A 94 16.39 0.06 0.86
C ALA A 94 16.13 0.24 -0.63
N PHE A 95 15.67 1.42 -1.04
CA PHE A 95 15.23 1.73 -2.40
C PHE A 95 15.77 3.09 -2.85
N SER A 96 16.10 3.16 -4.14
CA SER A 96 16.52 4.38 -4.83
C SER A 96 15.69 4.58 -6.10
N ALA A 97 15.65 5.82 -6.59
CA ALA A 97 15.05 6.16 -7.88
C ALA A 97 16.10 6.76 -8.81
N PRO A 98 16.00 6.54 -10.15
CA PRO A 98 15.05 5.67 -10.83
C PRO A 98 15.47 4.19 -10.82
N ALA A 99 14.54 3.28 -11.14
CA ALA A 99 14.83 1.86 -11.32
C ALA A 99 15.71 1.55 -12.53
N ASN A 100 16.48 0.45 -12.47
CA ASN A 100 17.21 -0.12 -13.60
C ASN A 100 16.96 -1.65 -13.74
N PRO A 101 16.21 -2.11 -14.76
CA PRO A 101 15.77 -1.40 -15.95
C PRO A 101 14.68 -0.35 -15.67
N GLY A 102 14.64 0.69 -16.50
CA GLY A 102 13.69 1.80 -16.34
C GLY A 102 12.25 1.47 -16.72
N ASP A 103 12.04 0.42 -17.50
CA ASP A 103 10.72 -0.04 -17.95
C ASP A 103 10.33 -1.34 -17.23
N LEU A 104 9.03 -1.48 -16.93
CA LEU A 104 8.49 -2.69 -16.32
C LEU A 104 8.72 -3.91 -17.23
N PRO A 105 9.43 -4.96 -16.78
CA PRO A 105 9.62 -6.16 -17.60
C PRO A 105 8.28 -6.78 -18.01
N GLY A 106 8.06 -6.99 -19.31
CA GLY A 106 6.82 -7.51 -19.87
C GLY A 106 5.66 -6.50 -19.95
N GLY A 107 5.87 -5.23 -19.58
CA GLY A 107 4.85 -4.18 -19.69
C GLY A 107 4.38 -3.91 -21.12
N ASP A 108 5.21 -4.19 -22.13
CA ASP A 108 4.89 -4.11 -23.56
C ASP A 108 3.99 -5.25 -24.07
N SER A 109 3.81 -6.30 -23.27
CA SER A 109 3.01 -7.47 -23.64
C SER A 109 1.51 -7.33 -23.35
N ILE A 110 1.10 -6.31 -22.60
CA ILE A 110 -0.31 -6.03 -22.28
C ILE A 110 -0.88 -4.93 -23.19
N THR A 111 -2.21 -4.81 -23.27
CA THR A 111 -2.89 -3.79 -24.10
C THR A 111 -3.94 -3.03 -23.29
N PRO A 112 -3.84 -1.69 -23.19
CA PRO A 112 -2.70 -0.87 -23.62
C PRO A 112 -1.42 -1.23 -22.84
N GLY A 113 -0.25 -1.10 -23.49
CA GLY A 113 1.05 -1.37 -22.88
C GLY A 113 1.27 -0.54 -21.63
N PHE A 114 2.02 -1.05 -20.66
CA PHE A 114 2.45 -0.29 -19.48
C PHE A 114 3.69 0.54 -19.84
N GLU A 115 3.58 1.86 -19.79
CA GLU A 115 4.66 2.78 -20.15
C GLU A 115 5.14 3.52 -18.91
N THR A 116 6.30 3.12 -18.35
CA THR A 116 6.85 3.80 -17.18
C THR A 116 7.08 5.28 -17.50
N THR A 117 6.42 6.16 -16.75
CA THR A 117 6.69 7.59 -16.84
C THR A 117 8.11 7.86 -16.39
N LYS A 118 8.89 8.55 -17.23
CA LYS A 118 10.33 8.76 -16.99
C LYS A 118 10.60 9.34 -15.60
N GLY A 119 11.37 8.61 -14.80
CA GLY A 119 11.74 9.00 -13.43
C GLY A 119 10.70 8.64 -12.38
N PHE A 120 9.60 8.00 -12.75
CA PHE A 120 8.58 7.49 -11.81
C PHE A 120 8.76 5.99 -11.63
N SER A 121 9.96 5.62 -11.19
CA SER A 121 10.29 4.26 -10.80
C SER A 121 11.28 4.27 -9.66
N ALA A 122 11.32 3.18 -8.91
CA ALA A 122 12.30 2.96 -7.85
C ALA A 122 12.65 1.47 -7.78
N ASP A 123 13.92 1.16 -7.56
CA ASP A 123 14.41 -0.20 -7.35
C ASP A 123 15.10 -0.35 -6.00
N SER A 124 15.20 -1.59 -5.54
CA SER A 124 15.90 -1.95 -4.32
C SER A 124 17.41 -1.80 -4.51
N ASP A 125 18.10 -1.21 -3.55
CA ASP A 125 19.55 -1.05 -3.58
C ASP A 125 20.28 -2.40 -3.45
N ALA A 126 21.53 -2.49 -3.93
CA ALA A 126 22.32 -3.70 -3.76
C ALA A 126 22.59 -4.02 -2.27
N PRO A 127 22.42 -5.29 -1.83
CA PRO A 127 21.99 -6.47 -2.61
C PRO A 127 20.47 -6.48 -2.88
N ILE A 128 20.10 -6.47 -4.18
CA ILE A 128 18.75 -6.22 -4.71
C ILE A 128 17.66 -7.01 -3.95
N MET A 129 17.70 -8.34 -4.03
CA MET A 129 16.64 -9.18 -3.45
C MET A 129 16.55 -9.07 -1.92
N LEU A 130 17.67 -8.82 -1.23
CA LEU A 130 17.70 -8.73 0.23
C LEU A 130 17.11 -7.40 0.72
N ASN A 131 17.33 -6.32 -0.04
CA ASN A 131 16.88 -4.98 0.30
C ASN A 131 15.52 -4.61 -0.34
N GLY A 132 14.97 -5.48 -1.20
CA GLY A 132 13.58 -5.35 -1.66
C GLY A 132 12.57 -5.53 -0.52
N ALA A 133 11.29 -5.37 -0.80
CA ALA A 133 10.25 -5.63 0.20
C ALA A 133 9.89 -7.13 0.23
N ASN A 134 10.47 -7.86 1.18
CA ASN A 134 10.22 -9.28 1.43
C ASN A 134 8.91 -9.49 2.23
N PRO A 135 8.47 -10.75 2.46
CA PRO A 135 7.29 -11.01 3.27
C PRO A 135 7.34 -10.38 4.66
N GLY A 136 6.32 -9.59 4.99
CA GLY A 136 6.21 -8.83 6.22
C GLY A 136 6.82 -7.43 6.17
N GLU A 137 7.44 -7.03 5.06
CA GLU A 137 8.10 -5.75 4.88
C GLU A 137 7.31 -4.80 3.97
N TYR A 138 7.70 -3.53 3.96
CA TYR A 138 7.07 -2.50 3.15
C TYR A 138 8.05 -1.41 2.70
N VAL A 139 7.69 -0.72 1.61
CA VAL A 139 8.31 0.51 1.14
C VAL A 139 7.23 1.54 0.80
N SER A 140 7.45 2.78 1.19
CA SER A 140 6.58 3.92 0.90
C SER A 140 7.26 4.86 -0.08
N ILE A 141 6.58 5.15 -1.19
CA ILE A 141 7.00 6.15 -2.17
C ILE A 141 6.05 7.34 -2.09
N PHE A 142 6.60 8.53 -1.82
CA PHE A 142 5.85 9.77 -1.75
C PHE A 142 5.98 10.50 -3.07
N PHE A 143 4.86 10.94 -3.63
CA PHE A 143 4.82 11.75 -4.83
C PHE A 143 4.27 13.14 -4.57
N ASN A 144 4.89 14.15 -5.19
CA ASN A 144 4.23 15.42 -5.42
C ASN A 144 3.12 15.23 -6.47
N LEU A 145 1.97 15.85 -6.23
CA LEU A 145 0.89 15.92 -7.22
C LEU A 145 1.12 17.07 -8.20
N ILE A 146 0.64 16.91 -9.43
CA ILE A 146 0.59 18.00 -10.42
C ILE A 146 -0.24 19.15 -9.83
N ASN A 147 0.16 20.40 -10.09
CA ASN A 147 -0.55 21.56 -9.57
C ASN A 147 -2.06 21.51 -9.88
N GLY A 148 -2.88 21.68 -8.85
CA GLY A 148 -4.34 21.59 -8.94
C GLY A 148 -4.92 20.16 -8.88
N LYS A 149 -4.09 19.11 -8.83
CA LYS A 149 -4.53 17.74 -8.53
C LYS A 149 -4.55 17.48 -7.02
N THR A 150 -5.43 16.59 -6.62
CA THR A 150 -5.68 16.20 -5.23
C THR A 150 -5.53 14.69 -5.07
N TYR A 151 -5.47 14.22 -3.83
CA TYR A 151 -5.56 12.80 -3.50
C TYR A 151 -6.76 12.11 -4.19
N THR A 152 -7.91 12.78 -4.21
CA THR A 152 -9.12 12.25 -4.86
C THR A 152 -8.93 12.06 -6.36
N ASP A 153 -8.22 12.97 -7.02
CA ASP A 153 -7.90 12.83 -8.45
C ASP A 153 -6.96 11.63 -8.69
N THR A 154 -6.02 11.37 -7.77
CA THR A 154 -5.14 10.20 -7.84
C THR A 154 -5.91 8.90 -7.71
N ILE A 155 -6.85 8.83 -6.76
CA ILE A 155 -7.74 7.67 -6.60
C ILE A 155 -8.61 7.47 -7.85
N ALA A 156 -9.14 8.55 -8.43
CA ALA A 156 -9.90 8.47 -9.68
C ALA A 156 -9.06 7.98 -10.86
N ALA A 157 -7.81 8.44 -10.98
CA ALA A 157 -6.87 8.00 -12.01
C ALA A 157 -6.53 6.51 -11.90
N LEU A 158 -6.34 5.99 -10.68
CA LEU A 158 -6.13 4.55 -10.43
C LEU A 158 -7.38 3.74 -10.78
N ALA A 159 -8.55 4.21 -10.36
CA ALA A 159 -9.82 3.54 -10.62
C ALA A 159 -10.19 3.51 -12.11
N GLN A 160 -9.67 4.45 -12.90
CA GLN A 160 -9.85 4.46 -14.35
C GLN A 160 -9.12 3.28 -15.01
N GLY A 161 -7.96 2.89 -14.49
CA GLY A 161 -7.18 1.73 -14.93
C GLY A 161 -6.46 1.92 -16.26
N THR A 162 -7.14 2.35 -17.32
CA THR A 162 -6.51 2.59 -18.63
C THR A 162 -7.08 3.81 -19.35
N GLY A 163 -6.38 4.30 -20.37
CA GLY A 163 -6.77 5.47 -21.17
C GLY A 163 -6.18 6.78 -20.66
N GLU A 164 -6.53 7.89 -21.31
CA GLU A 164 -5.94 9.19 -21.03
C GLU A 164 -6.18 9.62 -19.57
N GLY A 165 -5.10 9.98 -18.86
CA GLY A 165 -5.16 10.42 -17.47
C GLY A 165 -5.33 9.31 -16.43
N SER A 166 -5.32 8.03 -16.85
CA SER A 166 -5.24 6.91 -15.90
C SER A 166 -3.88 6.87 -15.23
N LEU A 167 -3.83 6.33 -14.01
CA LEU A 167 -2.61 5.99 -13.30
C LEU A 167 -2.57 4.47 -13.14
N ARG A 168 -1.45 3.85 -13.51
CA ARG A 168 -1.18 2.45 -13.20
C ARG A 168 0.12 2.30 -12.41
N ILE A 169 0.19 1.22 -11.65
CA ILE A 169 1.32 0.87 -10.83
C ILE A 169 1.78 -0.53 -11.21
N GLY A 170 3.06 -0.66 -11.53
CA GLY A 170 3.72 -1.89 -11.91
C GLY A 170 4.70 -2.35 -10.85
N LEU A 171 4.83 -3.67 -10.66
CA LEU A 171 5.83 -4.28 -9.79
C LEU A 171 6.66 -5.27 -10.59
N HIS A 172 7.97 -5.30 -10.35
CA HIS A 172 8.80 -6.47 -10.63
C HIS A 172 9.15 -7.17 -9.33
N VAL A 173 8.88 -8.47 -9.26
CA VAL A 173 9.06 -9.29 -8.07
C VAL A 173 9.99 -10.44 -8.37
N GLN A 174 11.02 -10.62 -7.55
CA GLN A 174 12.07 -11.63 -7.74
C GLN A 174 12.11 -12.64 -6.58
N SER A 175 12.95 -13.66 -6.72
CA SER A 175 13.16 -14.70 -5.69
C SER A 175 11.86 -15.46 -5.34
N ILE A 176 10.99 -15.67 -6.32
CA ILE A 176 9.65 -16.22 -6.08
C ILE A 176 9.71 -17.72 -5.80
N GLY A 177 9.30 -18.08 -4.58
CA GLY A 177 9.22 -19.45 -4.10
C GLY A 177 10.56 -20.18 -4.19
N THR A 178 10.50 -21.50 -4.39
CA THR A 178 11.70 -22.33 -4.55
C THR A 178 12.29 -22.26 -5.95
N ALA A 179 11.53 -21.76 -6.93
CA ALA A 179 12.01 -21.58 -8.30
C ALA A 179 12.99 -20.41 -8.40
N GLY A 180 12.82 -19.40 -7.55
CA GLY A 180 13.72 -18.24 -7.46
C GLY A 180 13.62 -17.28 -8.66
N GLY A 181 12.66 -17.48 -9.56
CA GLY A 181 12.46 -16.63 -10.73
C GLY A 181 11.76 -15.32 -10.39
N SER A 182 11.34 -14.62 -11.44
CA SER A 182 10.67 -13.33 -11.33
C SER A 182 9.39 -13.26 -12.17
N GLU A 183 8.47 -12.41 -11.74
CA GLU A 183 7.24 -12.07 -12.45
C GLU A 183 6.96 -10.57 -12.29
N SER A 184 6.25 -10.02 -13.27
CA SER A 184 5.77 -8.65 -13.23
C SER A 184 4.27 -8.60 -13.00
N TYR A 185 3.82 -7.55 -12.34
CA TYR A 185 2.44 -7.34 -11.92
C TYR A 185 2.00 -5.91 -12.20
N VAL A 186 0.69 -5.72 -12.42
CA VAL A 186 0.06 -4.39 -12.52
C VAL A 186 -1.12 -4.34 -11.56
N ASN A 187 -1.39 -3.17 -10.97
CA ASN A 187 -2.47 -3.02 -10.03
C ASN A 187 -3.83 -3.29 -10.69
N ASP A 188 -4.77 -3.84 -9.90
CA ASP A 188 -6.17 -3.87 -10.30
C ASP A 188 -6.77 -2.46 -10.12
N PRO A 189 -7.63 -1.99 -11.04
CA PRO A 189 -8.28 -0.68 -10.91
C PRO A 189 -9.38 -0.67 -9.83
N ASN A 190 -9.86 -1.84 -9.42
CA ASN A 190 -10.87 -1.95 -8.38
C ASN A 190 -10.19 -1.99 -7.00
N PRO A 191 -10.48 -1.04 -6.10
CA PRO A 191 -9.97 -1.09 -4.74
C PRO A 191 -10.37 -2.38 -4.03
N VAL A 192 -9.48 -2.89 -3.19
CA VAL A 192 -9.77 -4.00 -2.29
C VAL A 192 -10.79 -3.52 -1.25
N PRO A 193 -11.94 -4.19 -1.10
CA PRO A 193 -12.92 -3.81 -0.10
C PRO A 193 -12.34 -3.83 1.32
N GLU A 194 -12.60 -2.78 2.10
CA GLU A 194 -12.23 -2.76 3.52
C GLU A 194 -12.84 -3.97 4.25
N PRO A 195 -12.07 -4.66 5.10
CA PRO A 195 -12.60 -5.78 5.87
C PRO A 195 -13.79 -5.33 6.72
N ALA A 196 -14.88 -6.12 6.70
CA ALA A 196 -16.07 -5.89 7.54
C ALA A 196 -15.77 -5.90 9.06
N THR A 197 -14.53 -6.18 9.46
CA THR A 197 -14.04 -6.08 10.83
C THR A 197 -14.19 -4.67 11.39
N LEU A 198 -14.10 -3.60 10.58
CA LEU A 198 -14.35 -2.23 11.03
C LEU A 198 -15.83 -2.01 11.39
N LEU A 199 -16.75 -2.58 10.61
CA LEU A 199 -18.17 -2.58 10.94
C LEU A 199 -18.44 -3.37 12.23
N LEU A 200 -17.85 -4.56 12.37
CA LEU A 200 -17.94 -5.37 13.60
C LEU A 200 -17.35 -4.65 14.82
N LEU A 201 -16.24 -3.94 14.66
CA LEU A 201 -15.64 -3.12 15.71
C LEU A 201 -16.59 -1.97 16.10
N GLY A 202 -17.13 -1.25 15.11
CA GLY A 202 -18.10 -0.18 15.34
C GLY A 202 -19.35 -0.67 16.07
N LEU A 203 -19.92 -1.79 15.63
CA LEU A 203 -21.08 -2.41 16.27
C LEU A 203 -20.75 -2.96 17.66
N GLY A 204 -19.58 -3.56 17.85
CA GLY A 204 -19.11 -4.04 19.14
C GLY A 204 -18.97 -2.92 20.17
N LEU A 205 -18.35 -1.79 19.77
CA LEU A 205 -18.21 -0.61 20.61
C LEU A 205 -19.58 0.01 20.96
N ALA A 206 -20.49 0.09 19.98
CA ALA A 206 -21.85 0.56 20.21
C ALA A 206 -22.63 -0.33 21.18
N GLY A 207 -22.48 -1.66 21.05
CA GLY A 207 -23.06 -2.65 21.96
C GLY A 207 -22.60 -2.46 23.41
N ILE A 208 -21.28 -2.31 23.63
CA ILE A 208 -20.70 -2.06 24.96
C ILE A 208 -21.22 -0.75 25.56
N ALA A 209 -21.29 0.32 24.76
CA ALA A 209 -21.83 1.61 25.21
C ALA A 209 -23.32 1.50 25.60
N GLY A 210 -24.10 0.71 24.86
CA GLY A 210 -25.51 0.43 25.15
C GLY A 210 -25.71 -0.29 26.49
N VAL A 211 -24.92 -1.34 26.76
CA VAL A 211 -24.97 -2.09 28.03
C VAL A 211 -24.58 -1.20 29.22
N ARG A 212 -23.55 -0.36 29.07
CA ARG A 212 -23.12 0.57 30.13
C ARG A 212 -24.20 1.60 30.50
N ARG A 213 -25.04 2.02 29.54
CA ARG A 213 -26.18 2.91 29.80
C ARG A 213 -27.30 2.23 30.60
N ARG A 214 -27.47 0.91 30.44
CA ARG A 214 -28.45 0.14 31.23
C ARG A 214 -28.01 -0.09 32.67
N ILE A 215 -26.72 -0.32 32.92
CA ILE A 215 -26.20 -0.60 34.28
C ILE A 215 -26.14 0.68 35.15
N ARG A 216 -26.15 1.86 34.53
CA ARG A 216 -26.11 3.16 35.23
C ARG A 216 -27.50 3.75 35.56
N LYS A 217 -28.58 3.09 35.11
CA LYS A 217 -29.96 3.38 35.54
C LYS A 217 -30.35 2.40 36.62
#